data_AF-A0A2G5ZAK2-F1
#
_entry.id   AF-A0A2G5ZAK2-F1
#
_cell.length_a   1.000
_cell.length_b   1.000
_cell.length_c   1.000
_cell.angle_alpha   90.00
_cell.angle_beta   90.00
_cell.angle_gamma   90.00
#
_symmetry.space_group_name_H-M   'P 1'
#
loop_
_entity.id
_entity.type
_entity.pdbx_description
1 polymer ?
#
loop_
_entity_poly.entity_id
_entity_poly.type
_entity_poly.pdbx_seq_one_letter_code
_entity_poly.pdbx_strand_id
1 'polypeptide(L)'
;ARTKGEIIGIELQERLADMAQRSIALNGLEEQITIENENVIGIAKKIGYELYDTVTCNPPYFPANDASARNKSEYYTIARHEVELTLDQAVKSASELLKQGGKAAFVHRPGRLLDIITSMRQYRLEPKRIRFVYP
;
A
#
# COMPACT_ATOMS: atom_id res chain seq x y z
N ALA A 1 1.80 -18.46 5.45
CA ALA A 1 2.73 -18.43 6.59
C ALA A 1 2.14 -17.50 7.65
N ARG A 2 2.24 -17.84 8.95
CA ARG A 2 1.87 -16.94 10.06
C ARG A 2 3.14 -16.20 10.52
N THR A 3 3.06 -14.91 10.78
CA THR A 3 4.18 -14.09 11.28
C THR A 3 4.02 -13.80 12.77
N LYS A 4 5.14 -13.62 13.47
CA LYS A 4 5.18 -13.10 14.85
C LYS A 4 5.68 -11.66 14.92
N GLY A 5 5.99 -11.05 13.77
CA GLY A 5 6.45 -9.66 13.72
C GLY A 5 5.31 -8.68 13.99
N GLU A 6 5.66 -7.51 14.50
CA GLU A 6 4.78 -6.36 14.63
C GLU A 6 4.39 -5.82 13.25
N ILE A 7 3.15 -5.37 13.12
CA ILE A 7 2.57 -4.89 11.87
C ILE A 7 1.98 -3.50 12.11
N ILE A 8 2.36 -2.55 11.27
CA ILE A 8 1.77 -1.22 11.22
C ILE A 8 1.00 -1.09 9.91
N GLY A 9 -0.30 -0.87 9.98
CA GLY A 9 -1.13 -0.51 8.84
C GLY A 9 -1.33 1.00 8.77
N ILE A 10 -1.16 1.58 7.59
CA ILE A 10 -1.40 3.00 7.32
C ILE A 10 -2.61 3.12 6.42
N GLU A 11 -3.63 3.86 6.85
CA GLU A 11 -4.87 4.05 6.10
C GLU A 11 -5.27 5.53 6.14
N LEU A 12 -5.47 6.15 4.99
CA LEU A 12 -5.78 7.58 4.89
C LEU A 12 -7.21 7.88 5.32
N GLN A 13 -8.15 6.97 5.03
CA GLN A 13 -9.56 7.18 5.30
C GLN A 13 -9.92 6.78 6.74
N GLU A 14 -10.26 7.77 7.57
CA GLU A 14 -10.59 7.59 8.99
C GLU A 14 -11.59 6.46 9.22
N ARG A 15 -12.67 6.42 8.43
CA ARG A 15 -13.69 5.38 8.50
C ARG A 15 -13.14 3.97 8.25
N LEU A 16 -12.21 3.82 7.30
CA LEU A 16 -11.59 2.52 7.01
C LEU A 16 -10.58 2.14 8.09
N ALA A 17 -9.84 3.12 8.62
CA ALA A 17 -8.95 2.91 9.75
C ALA A 17 -9.72 2.41 10.98
N ASP A 18 -10.85 3.02 11.34
CA ASP A 18 -11.75 2.54 12.41
C ASP A 18 -12.24 1.10 12.16
N MET A 19 -12.68 0.81 10.93
CA MET A 19 -13.13 -0.55 10.56
C MET A 19 -12.00 -1.58 10.73
N ALA A 20 -10.76 -1.22 10.38
CA ALA A 20 -9.60 -2.08 10.55
C ALA A 20 -9.28 -2.29 12.04
N GLN A 21 -9.29 -1.24 12.86
CA GLN A 21 -9.06 -1.34 14.31
C GLN A 21 -10.09 -2.25 14.99
N ARG A 22 -11.39 -2.11 14.68
CA ARG A 22 -12.42 -3.00 15.21
C ARG A 22 -12.24 -4.45 14.75
N SER A 23 -11.78 -4.66 13.52
CA SER A 23 -11.49 -6.00 13.01
C SER A 23 -10.31 -6.64 13.74
N ILE A 24 -9.27 -5.87 14.05
CA ILE A 24 -8.12 -6.32 14.86
C ILE A 24 -8.58 -6.73 16.26
N ALA A 25 -9.38 -5.90 16.91
CA ALA A 25 -9.89 -6.18 18.25
C ALA A 25 -10.79 -7.42 18.30
N LEU A 26 -11.67 -7.59 17.31
CA LEU A 26 -12.53 -8.78 17.20
C LEU A 26 -11.72 -10.08 17.07
N ASN A 27 -10.50 -10.00 16.54
CA ASN A 27 -9.62 -11.16 16.32
C ASN A 27 -8.54 -11.32 17.41
N GLY A 28 -8.48 -10.46 18.42
CA GLY A 28 -7.48 -10.53 19.49
C GLY A 28 -6.05 -10.28 19.00
N LEU A 29 -5.87 -9.37 18.04
CA LEU A 29 -4.59 -9.08 17.38
C LEU A 29 -3.99 -7.71 17.76
N GLU A 30 -4.53 -7.04 18.78
CA GLU A 30 -4.15 -5.69 19.21
C GLU A 30 -2.68 -5.59 19.63
N GLU A 31 -2.12 -6.66 20.20
CA GLU A 31 -0.71 -6.71 20.60
C GLU A 31 0.25 -6.82 19.41
N GLN A 32 -0.24 -7.20 18.23
CA GLN A 32 0.59 -7.44 17.05
C GLN A 32 0.37 -6.41 15.93
N ILE A 33 -0.84 -5.86 15.81
CA ILE A 33 -1.23 -5.03 14.67
C ILE A 33 -1.76 -3.68 15.15
N THR A 34 -1.12 -2.61 14.69
CA THR A 34 -1.53 -1.22 14.93
C THR A 34 -1.97 -0.58 13.62
N ILE A 35 -3.02 0.23 13.65
CA ILE A 35 -3.48 1.02 12.51
C ILE A 35 -3.30 2.51 12.81
N GLU A 36 -2.57 3.22 11.94
CA GLU A 36 -2.46 4.67 11.96
C GLU A 36 -3.30 5.29 10.84
N ASN A 37 -4.13 6.27 11.19
CA ASN A 37 -4.87 7.05 10.22
C ASN A 37 -3.99 8.18 9.67
N GLU A 38 -3.21 7.89 8.63
CA GLU A 38 -2.18 8.79 8.10
C GLU A 38 -2.05 8.68 6.58
N ASN A 39 -1.38 9.66 5.97
CA ASN A 39 -0.99 9.60 4.57
C ASN A 39 0.32 8.83 4.40
N VAL A 40 0.34 7.84 3.50
CA VAL A 40 1.56 7.08 3.18
C VAL A 40 2.64 7.92 2.51
N ILE A 41 2.28 9.05 1.89
CA ILE A 41 3.23 9.94 1.22
C ILE A 41 4.09 10.64 2.28
N GLY A 42 5.38 10.30 2.33
CA GLY A 42 6.32 10.85 3.30
C GLY A 42 6.20 10.25 4.71
N ILE A 43 5.48 9.14 4.88
CA ILE A 43 5.25 8.49 6.17
C ILE A 43 6.56 8.06 6.87
N ALA A 44 7.63 7.78 6.11
CA ALA A 44 8.95 7.45 6.65
C ALA A 44 9.52 8.56 7.57
N LYS A 45 9.08 9.82 7.42
CA LYS A 45 9.45 10.90 8.35
C LYS A 45 8.89 10.70 9.76
N LYS A 46 7.75 10.02 9.86
CA LYS A 46 7.04 9.77 11.12
C LYS A 46 7.45 8.44 11.73
N ILE A 47 7.48 7.38 10.92
CA ILE A 47 7.68 6.00 11.40
C ILE A 47 9.11 5.47 11.17
N GLY A 48 9.98 6.28 10.54
CA GLY A 48 11.40 6.00 10.36
C GLY A 48 11.76 5.52 8.95
N TYR A 49 12.96 5.91 8.52
CA TYR A 49 13.55 5.51 7.25
C TYR A 49 14.35 4.22 7.40
N GLU A 50 14.27 3.34 6.39
CA GLU A 50 15.09 2.12 6.28
C GLU A 50 15.02 1.18 7.51
N LEU A 51 13.85 1.07 8.16
CA LEU A 51 13.67 0.25 9.36
C LEU A 51 12.97 -1.09 9.08
N TYR A 52 12.17 -1.17 8.03
CA TYR A 52 11.20 -2.25 7.86
C TYR A 52 11.75 -3.41 7.03
N ASP A 53 11.46 -4.64 7.46
CA ASP A 53 11.80 -5.87 6.74
C ASP A 53 10.93 -6.08 5.49
N THR A 54 9.67 -5.69 5.56
CA THR A 54 8.68 -5.95 4.52
C THR A 54 7.66 -4.82 4.46
N VAL A 55 7.36 -4.37 3.24
CA VAL A 55 6.27 -3.44 2.96
C VAL A 55 5.33 -4.12 1.98
N THR A 56 4.03 -4.14 2.30
CA THR A 56 3.00 -4.64 1.41
C THR A 56 2.05 -3.51 1.06
N CYS A 57 1.78 -3.32 -0.22
CA CYS A 57 0.85 -2.30 -0.67
C CYS A 57 -0.13 -2.91 -1.66
N ASN A 58 -1.42 -2.64 -1.43
CA ASN A 58 -2.46 -2.90 -2.40
C ASN A 58 -3.02 -1.56 -2.90
N PRO A 59 -2.30 -0.86 -3.79
CA PRO A 59 -2.65 0.49 -4.19
C PRO A 59 -3.99 0.54 -4.93
N PRO A 60 -4.67 1.70 -4.94
CA PRO A 60 -5.85 1.93 -5.77
C PRO A 60 -5.52 1.67 -7.26
N TYR A 61 -6.39 0.94 -7.96
CA TYR A 61 -6.03 0.29 -9.23
C TYR A 61 -6.30 1.11 -10.50
N PHE A 62 -7.00 2.25 -10.41
CA PHE A 62 -7.48 2.98 -11.59
C PHE A 62 -6.79 4.34 -11.70
N PRO A 63 -6.26 4.71 -12.89
CA PRO A 63 -5.85 6.08 -13.14
C PRO A 63 -7.02 7.06 -12.93
N ALA A 64 -6.72 8.29 -12.51
CA ALA A 64 -7.73 9.34 -12.29
C ALA A 64 -8.56 9.69 -13.55
N ASN A 65 -8.08 9.32 -14.74
CA ASN A 65 -8.66 9.72 -16.02
C ASN A 65 -9.65 8.71 -16.64
N ASP A 66 -9.94 7.58 -15.97
CA ASP A 66 -10.97 6.66 -16.47
C ASP A 66 -12.37 7.24 -16.21
N ALA A 67 -12.98 7.78 -17.27
CA ALA A 67 -14.29 8.42 -17.27
C ALA A 67 -15.47 7.49 -16.88
N SER A 68 -15.22 6.21 -16.56
CA SER A 68 -16.25 5.19 -16.32
C SER A 68 -16.84 5.16 -14.90
N ALA A 69 -16.41 6.04 -13.98
CA ALA A 69 -16.72 5.87 -12.55
C ALA A 69 -17.34 7.09 -11.85
N ARG A 70 -17.85 8.08 -12.58
CA ARG A 70 -18.50 9.27 -12.00
C ARG A 70 -19.79 9.01 -11.19
N ASN A 71 -20.20 7.76 -10.98
CA ASN A 71 -21.59 7.45 -10.59
C ASN A 71 -21.81 6.67 -9.28
N LYS A 72 -20.82 6.50 -8.40
CA LYS A 72 -21.07 5.86 -7.09
C LYS A 72 -20.17 6.43 -5.99
N SER A 73 -20.77 7.20 -5.07
CA SER A 73 -20.28 7.62 -3.73
C SER A 73 -18.79 8.02 -3.65
N GLU A 74 -18.51 9.29 -3.32
CA GLU A 74 -17.16 9.86 -3.23
C GLU A 74 -16.12 8.95 -2.53
N TYR A 75 -16.51 8.27 -1.44
CA TYR A 75 -15.67 7.30 -0.72
C TYR A 75 -15.12 6.15 -1.58
N TYR A 76 -15.95 5.58 -2.47
CA TYR A 76 -15.51 4.52 -3.38
C TYR A 76 -14.64 5.04 -4.52
N THR A 77 -14.75 6.32 -4.83
CA THR A 77 -13.98 6.97 -5.88
C THR A 77 -12.55 7.22 -5.38
N ILE A 78 -12.37 7.71 -4.15
CA ILE A 78 -11.05 7.90 -3.53
C ILE A 78 -10.27 6.57 -3.42
N ALA A 79 -10.93 5.48 -3.04
CA ALA A 79 -10.30 4.17 -2.88
C ALA A 79 -9.96 3.45 -4.21
N ARG A 80 -10.50 3.90 -5.34
CA ARG A 80 -10.29 3.25 -6.65
C ARG A 80 -9.43 4.07 -7.59
N HIS A 81 -9.50 5.38 -7.51
CA HIS A 81 -8.76 6.26 -8.40
C HIS A 81 -7.43 6.70 -7.76
N GLU A 82 -6.36 6.77 -8.56
CA GLU A 82 -5.05 7.38 -8.23
C GLU A 82 -5.16 8.90 -7.97
N VAL A 83 -6.21 9.37 -7.28
CA VAL A 83 -6.44 10.78 -6.95
C VAL A 83 -5.56 11.20 -5.77
N GLU A 84 -5.48 10.34 -4.75
CA GLU A 84 -4.73 10.63 -3.52
C GLU A 84 -3.34 9.94 -3.47
N LEU A 85 -3.16 8.85 -4.22
CA LEU A 85 -1.93 8.08 -4.23
C LEU A 85 -1.66 7.50 -5.62
N THR A 86 -0.61 7.99 -6.26
CA THR A 86 -0.12 7.42 -7.53
C THR A 86 0.72 6.16 -7.27
N LEU A 87 0.84 5.30 -8.28
CA LEU A 87 1.75 4.16 -8.26
C LEU A 87 3.18 4.58 -7.89
N ASP A 88 3.65 5.69 -8.46
CA ASP A 88 5.02 6.16 -8.26
C ASP A 88 5.27 6.60 -6.81
N GLN A 89 4.31 7.31 -6.22
CA GLN A 89 4.34 7.68 -4.80
C GLN A 89 4.26 6.46 -3.88
N ALA A 90 3.43 5.47 -4.21
CA ALA A 90 3.33 4.23 -3.41
C ALA A 90 4.65 3.46 -3.40
N VAL A 91 5.30 3.32 -4.57
CA VAL A 91 6.60 2.67 -4.69
C VAL A 91 7.68 3.46 -3.97
N LYS A 92 7.69 4.79 -4.11
CA LYS A 92 8.62 5.67 -3.40
C LYS A 92 8.50 5.50 -1.88
N SER A 93 7.29 5.63 -1.33
CA SER A 93 7.07 5.49 0.11
C SER A 93 7.51 4.11 0.62
N ALA A 94 7.25 3.04 -0.14
CA ALA A 94 7.74 1.71 0.22
C ALA A 94 9.27 1.62 0.22
N SER A 95 9.94 2.25 -0.75
CA SER A 95 11.41 2.27 -0.82
C SER A 95 12.05 3.01 0.37
N GLU A 96 11.44 4.10 0.82
CA GLU A 96 11.95 4.92 1.93
C GLU A 96 11.85 4.19 3.28
N LEU A 97 10.88 3.29 3.43
CA LEU A 97 10.66 2.50 4.65
C LEU A 97 11.57 1.28 4.74
N LEU A 98 11.92 0.66 3.61
CA LEU A 98 12.59 -0.62 3.60
C LEU A 98 14.08 -0.50 3.94
N LYS A 99 14.55 -1.32 4.87
CA LYS A 99 15.99 -1.50 5.09
C LYS A 99 16.64 -2.19 3.90
N GLN A 100 17.98 -2.12 3.82
CA GLN A 100 18.72 -2.85 2.80
C GLN A 100 18.40 -4.36 2.84
N GLY A 101 18.00 -4.93 1.69
CA GLY A 101 17.57 -6.33 1.58
C GLY A 101 16.11 -6.59 2.00
N GLY A 102 15.39 -5.56 2.45
CA GLY A 102 13.96 -5.60 2.70
C GLY A 102 13.13 -5.88 1.43
N LYS A 103 11.88 -6.29 1.62
CA LYS A 103 11.03 -6.78 0.52
C LYS A 103 9.76 -5.93 0.38
N ALA A 104 9.55 -5.37 -0.81
CA ALA A 104 8.28 -4.78 -1.18
C ALA A 104 7.41 -5.81 -1.93
N ALA A 105 6.11 -5.86 -1.62
CA ALA A 105 5.14 -6.62 -2.39
C ALA A 105 3.96 -5.73 -2.79
N PHE A 106 3.65 -5.72 -4.08
CA PHE A 106 2.56 -4.95 -4.66
C PHE A 106 1.58 -5.86 -5.39
N VAL A 107 0.30 -5.54 -5.32
CA VAL A 107 -0.74 -6.15 -6.15
C VAL A 107 -1.24 -5.09 -7.13
N HIS A 108 -1.20 -5.40 -8.43
CA HIS A 108 -1.62 -4.47 -9.46
C HIS A 108 -2.20 -5.20 -10.69
N ARG A 109 -2.97 -4.46 -11.50
CA ARG A 109 -3.44 -4.90 -12.82
C ARG A 109 -2.28 -5.20 -13.77
N PRO A 110 -2.36 -6.29 -14.57
CA PRO A 110 -1.28 -6.69 -15.48
C PRO A 110 -0.97 -5.65 -16.57
N GLY A 111 -1.96 -4.85 -17.00
CA GLY A 111 -1.74 -3.78 -17.98
C GLY A 111 -0.80 -2.67 -17.49
N ARG A 112 -0.57 -2.55 -16.18
CA ARG A 112 0.36 -1.58 -15.56
C ARG A 112 1.70 -2.21 -15.18
N LEU A 113 1.99 -3.42 -15.66
CA LEU A 113 3.19 -4.17 -15.27
C LEU A 113 4.48 -3.40 -15.59
N LEU A 114 4.58 -2.78 -16.76
CA LEU A 114 5.77 -2.02 -17.14
C LEU A 114 5.92 -0.75 -16.28
N ASP A 115 4.82 -0.10 -15.93
CA ASP A 115 4.84 1.10 -15.09
C ASP A 115 5.36 0.79 -13.69
N ILE A 116 4.87 -0.30 -13.08
CA ILE A 116 5.32 -0.70 -11.74
C ILE A 116 6.78 -1.15 -11.75
N ILE A 117 7.22 -1.91 -12.76
CA ILE A 117 8.62 -2.31 -12.89
C ILE A 117 9.52 -1.08 -13.04
N THR A 118 9.10 -0.11 -13.86
CA THR A 118 9.86 1.11 -14.11
C THR A 118 9.99 1.96 -12.85
N SER A 119 8.87 2.18 -12.15
CA SER A 119 8.87 2.93 -10.89
C SER A 119 9.68 2.22 -9.79
N MET A 120 9.55 0.88 -9.68
CA MET A 120 10.35 0.09 -8.74
C MET A 120 11.84 0.31 -8.97
N ARG A 121 12.32 0.22 -10.22
CA ARG A 121 13.73 0.45 -10.55
C ARG A 121 14.18 1.89 -10.29
N GLN A 122 13.33 2.88 -10.57
CA GLN A 122 13.60 4.29 -10.27
C GLN A 122 13.91 4.52 -8.78
N TYR A 123 13.18 3.83 -7.90
CA TYR A 123 13.37 3.91 -6.44
C TYR A 123 14.21 2.77 -5.87
N ARG A 124 15.10 2.17 -6.69
CA ARG A 124 16.08 1.14 -6.27
C ARG A 124 15.45 -0.12 -5.65
N LEU A 125 14.17 -0.38 -5.93
CA LEU A 125 13.52 -1.65 -5.63
C LEU A 125 13.63 -2.54 -6.86
N GLU A 126 14.45 -3.59 -6.78
CA GLU A 126 14.65 -4.47 -7.92
C GLU A 126 13.55 -5.57 -7.96
N PRO A 127 12.74 -5.68 -9.03
CA PRO A 127 11.71 -6.70 -9.12
C PRO A 127 12.34 -8.11 -9.22
N LYS A 128 12.07 -8.98 -8.24
CA LYS A 128 12.61 -10.35 -8.20
C LYS A 128 11.60 -11.46 -8.39
N ARG A 129 10.31 -11.16 -8.22
CA ARG A 129 9.24 -12.17 -8.30
C ARG A 129 7.96 -11.53 -8.82
N ILE A 130 7.38 -12.15 -9.84
CA ILE A 130 6.09 -11.76 -10.42
C ILE A 130 5.22 -13.01 -10.47
N ARG A 131 3.93 -12.85 -10.16
CA ARG A 131 2.93 -13.91 -10.27
C ARG A 131 1.68 -13.36 -10.92
N PHE A 132 1.34 -13.89 -12.09
CA PHE A 132 0.05 -13.62 -12.73
C PHE A 132 -1.05 -14.45 -12.05
N VAL A 133 -2.23 -13.85 -11.91
CA VAL A 133 -3.42 -14.49 -11.35
C VAL A 133 -4.44 -14.60 -12.46
N TYR A 134 -4.95 -15.81 -12.67
CA TYR A 134 -5.98 -16.14 -13.65
C TYR A 134 -7.26 -16.58 -12.91
N PRO A 135 -8.45 -16.29 -13.46
CA PRO A 135 -9.72 -16.74 -12.89
C PRO A 135 -9.88 -18.26 -12.81
#